data_AF-A0A0G2ERZ6-F1
#
_entry.id   AF-A0A0G2ERZ6-F1
#
_cell.length_a   1.000
_cell.length_b   1.000
_cell.length_c   1.000
_cell.angle_alpha   90.00
_cell.angle_beta   90.00
_cell.angle_gamma   90.00
#
_symmetry.space_group_name_H-M   'P 1'
#
loop_
_entity.id
_entity.type
_entity.pdbx_description
1 polymer ?
#
loop_
_entity_poly.entity_id
_entity_poly.type
_entity_poly.pdbx_seq_one_letter_code
_entity_poly.pdbx_strand_id
1 'polypeptide(L)'
;MAAREPRFAQKSLVDPTPMPSHIPPVEEIGASSAPLASASFFIGARCKPYNDDFMQCKTEANGRGEVECLKEGRKVTRCAASVSVYPFPSHFVWLSSPAHGAMPIPDITANGPKSPYANA
;
A
#
# COMPACT_ATOMS: atom_id res chain seq x y z
N MET A 1 20.13 2.74 9.06
CA MET A 1 19.00 1.91 9.53
C MET A 1 19.16 0.50 8.98
N ALA A 2 18.63 -0.50 9.68
CA ALA A 2 18.93 -1.93 9.58
C ALA A 2 18.59 -2.61 8.23
N ALA A 3 19.23 -2.19 7.14
CA ALA A 3 19.09 -2.80 5.81
C ALA A 3 19.77 -4.17 5.68
N ARG A 4 20.17 -4.79 6.80
CA ARG A 4 20.89 -6.06 6.83
C ARG A 4 19.92 -7.18 7.16
N GLU A 5 19.92 -8.21 6.32
CA GLU A 5 19.21 -9.46 6.56
C GLU A 5 19.54 -10.01 7.97
N PRO A 6 18.53 -10.28 8.83
CA PRO A 6 18.78 -10.87 10.14
C PRO A 6 19.27 -12.31 9.95
N ARG A 7 20.52 -12.59 10.34
CA ARG A 7 21.11 -13.93 10.19
C ARG A 7 20.78 -14.88 11.34
N PHE A 8 20.44 -14.37 12.52
CA PHE A 8 20.32 -15.17 13.76
C PHE A 8 19.26 -14.69 14.76
N ALA A 9 18.20 -13.99 14.31
CA ALA A 9 17.12 -13.59 15.21
C ALA A 9 16.12 -14.73 15.41
N GLN A 10 16.07 -15.33 16.59
CA GLN A 10 15.15 -16.43 16.92
C GLN A 10 13.76 -15.95 17.40
N LYS A 11 13.63 -14.67 17.78
CA LYS A 11 12.38 -14.10 18.31
C LYS A 11 12.17 -12.68 17.78
N SER A 12 10.96 -12.41 17.30
CA SER A 12 10.52 -11.05 16.96
C SER A 12 10.22 -10.28 18.24
N LEU A 13 10.87 -9.14 18.43
CA LEU A 13 10.58 -8.22 19.52
C LEU A 13 9.60 -7.16 19.01
N VAL A 14 8.41 -7.12 19.59
CA VAL A 14 7.36 -6.14 19.26
C VAL A 14 7.25 -5.15 20.42
N ASP A 15 7.30 -3.86 20.12
CA ASP A 15 7.07 -2.79 21.08
C ASP A 15 5.57 -2.44 21.12
N PRO A 16 4.89 -2.56 22.27
CA PRO A 16 3.48 -2.23 22.41
C PRO A 16 3.21 -0.73 22.67
N THR A 17 4.22 0.15 22.68
CA THR A 17 4.01 1.57 22.98
C THR A 17 3.12 2.26 21.92
N PRO A 18 2.06 2.97 22.35
CA PRO A 18 1.20 3.70 21.43
C PRO A 18 1.86 5.01 20.96
N MET A 19 1.42 5.51 19.80
CA MET A 19 1.89 6.78 19.26
C MET A 19 1.54 7.96 20.21
N PRO A 20 2.43 8.94 20.41
CA PRO A 20 2.17 10.09 21.29
C PRO A 20 1.02 10.97 20.77
N SER A 21 0.22 11.50 21.69
CA SER A 21 -1.07 12.18 21.43
C SER A 21 -1.00 13.46 20.57
N HIS A 22 0.18 14.09 20.44
CA HIS A 22 0.36 15.27 19.60
C HIS A 22 0.38 14.93 18.09
N ILE A 23 0.69 13.68 17.72
CA ILE A 23 0.63 13.24 16.33
C ILE A 23 -0.75 12.61 16.07
N PRO A 24 -1.56 13.17 15.15
CA PRO A 24 -2.86 12.61 14.84
C PRO A 24 -2.73 11.24 14.15
N PRO A 25 -3.67 10.30 14.42
CA PRO A 25 -3.66 8.99 13.81
C PRO A 25 -3.91 9.06 12.29
N VAL A 26 -3.43 8.04 11.59
CA VAL A 26 -3.58 7.85 10.15
C VAL A 26 -4.17 6.47 9.91
N GLU A 27 -5.01 6.36 8.90
CA GLU A 27 -5.47 5.07 8.40
C GLU A 27 -4.38 4.46 7.52
N GLU A 28 -3.88 3.29 7.92
CA GLU A 28 -2.83 2.58 7.20
C GLU A 28 -3.36 1.87 5.95
N ILE A 29 -2.49 1.66 4.96
CA ILE A 29 -2.83 0.92 3.75
C ILE A 29 -2.89 -0.57 4.06
N GLY A 30 -4.11 -1.11 4.18
CA GLY A 30 -4.37 -2.54 4.41
C GLY A 30 -4.21 -3.44 3.18
N ALA A 31 -3.34 -3.10 2.23
CA ALA A 31 -3.16 -3.85 0.98
C ALA A 31 -1.96 -4.80 1.05
N SER A 32 -2.13 -6.04 0.58
CA SER A 32 -1.04 -6.99 0.38
C SER A 32 -0.11 -6.57 -0.78
N SER A 33 1.06 -7.19 -0.89
CA SER A 33 2.06 -6.86 -1.93
C SER A 33 1.51 -6.95 -3.37
N ALA A 34 0.72 -7.98 -3.67
CA ALA A 34 0.12 -8.17 -5.00
C ALA A 34 -0.86 -7.04 -5.41
N PRO A 35 -1.91 -6.70 -4.62
CA PRO A 35 -2.80 -5.60 -4.97
C PRO A 35 -2.08 -4.25 -4.98
N LEU A 36 -1.15 -4.00 -4.06
CA LEU A 36 -0.39 -2.75 -4.03
C LEU A 36 0.51 -2.59 -5.27
N ALA A 37 1.16 -3.68 -5.71
CA ALA A 37 1.96 -3.68 -6.93
C ALA A 37 1.09 -3.43 -8.17
N SER A 38 -0.10 -4.05 -8.25
CA SER A 38 -1.02 -3.83 -9.36
C SER A 38 -1.58 -2.39 -9.42
N ALA A 39 -1.74 -1.74 -8.27
CA ALA A 39 -2.23 -0.36 -8.16
C ALA A 39 -1.11 0.71 -8.26
N SER A 40 0.15 0.30 -8.25
CA SER A 40 1.31 1.19 -8.13
C SER A 40 1.35 2.32 -9.18
N PHE A 41 1.02 2.01 -10.43
CA PHE A 41 0.97 3.01 -11.51
C PHE A 41 -0.13 4.07 -11.28
N PHE A 42 -1.28 3.66 -10.76
CA PHE A 42 -2.39 4.58 -10.47
C PHE A 42 -2.12 5.44 -9.24
N ILE A 43 -1.49 4.85 -8.21
CA ILE A 43 -1.03 5.58 -7.03
C ILE A 43 0.02 6.61 -7.45
N GLY A 44 0.99 6.22 -8.29
CA GLY A 44 2.02 7.12 -8.82
C GLY A 44 1.44 8.30 -9.60
N ALA A 45 0.46 8.06 -10.48
CA ALA A 45 -0.15 9.12 -11.29
C ALA A 45 -0.97 10.12 -10.45
N ARG A 46 -1.69 9.66 -9.42
CA ARG A 46 -2.55 10.50 -8.58
C ARG A 46 -1.78 11.18 -7.45
N CYS A 47 -0.83 10.49 -6.85
CA CYS A 47 -0.14 10.92 -5.64
C CYS A 47 1.26 11.48 -5.90
N LYS A 48 1.65 11.66 -7.17
CA LYS A 48 2.95 12.22 -7.57
C LYS A 48 3.39 13.44 -6.75
N PRO A 49 2.61 14.54 -6.67
CA PRO A 49 3.08 15.74 -5.95
C PRO A 49 3.34 15.46 -4.46
N TYR A 50 2.48 14.69 -3.80
CA TYR A 50 2.65 14.36 -2.38
C TYR A 50 3.84 13.43 -2.12
N ASN A 51 4.10 12.48 -3.03
CA ASN A 51 5.25 11.60 -2.95
C ASN A 51 6.56 12.39 -3.14
N ASP A 52 6.58 13.28 -4.13
CA ASP A 52 7.74 14.12 -4.43
C ASP A 52 8.04 15.08 -3.25
N ASP A 53 7.01 15.69 -2.66
CA ASP A 53 7.13 16.57 -1.47
C ASP A 53 7.68 15.81 -0.25
N PHE A 54 7.23 14.57 -0.02
CA PHE A 54 7.75 13.72 1.05
C PHE A 54 9.23 13.39 0.84
N MET A 55 9.61 13.04 -0.39
CA MET A 55 11.01 12.73 -0.73
C MET A 55 11.90 13.97 -0.62
N GLN A 56 11.43 15.14 -1.05
CA GLN A 56 12.14 16.40 -0.89
C GLN A 56 12.34 16.74 0.58
N CYS A 57 11.28 16.72 1.40
CA CYS A 57 11.37 16.95 2.84
C CYS A 57 12.37 15.99 3.50
N LYS A 58 12.33 14.70 3.14
CA LYS A 58 13.24 13.69 3.69
C LYS A 58 14.70 13.97 3.33
N THR A 59 14.96 14.47 2.12
CA THR A 59 16.31 14.82 1.66
C THR A 59 16.84 16.07 2.35
N GLU A 60 16.01 17.09 2.54
CA GLU A 60 16.40 18.37 3.17
C GLU A 60 16.61 18.24 4.70
N ALA A 61 15.86 17.36 5.34
CA ALA A 61 15.90 17.16 6.79
C ALA A 61 17.20 16.50 7.31
N ASN A 62 18.17 16.16 6.44
CA ASN A 62 19.54 15.74 6.80
C ASN A 62 19.63 14.76 8.00
N GLY A 63 18.87 13.66 7.92
CA GLY A 63 18.84 12.62 8.97
C GLY A 63 17.70 12.75 9.98
N ARG A 64 16.94 13.84 9.96
CA ARG A 64 15.71 14.03 10.78
C ARG A 64 14.40 13.83 10.00
N GLY A 65 14.48 13.31 8.77
CA GLY A 65 13.31 13.13 7.91
C GLY A 65 12.22 12.24 8.50
N GLU A 66 12.56 11.30 9.38
CA GLU A 66 11.59 10.40 10.02
C GLU A 66 10.65 11.13 11.01
N VAL A 67 11.13 12.19 11.65
CA VAL A 67 10.35 12.93 12.67
C VAL A 67 9.74 14.22 12.12
N GLU A 68 10.47 14.94 11.28
CA GLU A 68 10.02 16.24 10.74
C GLU A 68 8.99 16.07 9.61
N CYS A 69 9.12 15.02 8.79
CA CYS A 69 8.29 14.83 7.59
C CYS A 69 7.04 13.99 7.84
N LEU A 70 6.68 13.70 9.10
CA LEU A 70 5.48 12.92 9.42
C LEU A 70 4.22 13.54 8.81
N LYS A 71 4.12 14.87 8.76
CA LYS A 71 2.97 15.58 8.17
C LYS A 71 2.80 15.29 6.68
N GLU A 72 3.90 15.26 5.93
CA GLU A 72 3.89 14.97 4.48
C GLU A 72 3.65 13.48 4.23
N GLY A 73 4.24 12.61 5.05
CA GLY A 73 3.95 11.17 5.04
C GLY A 73 2.45 10.87 5.19
N ARG A 74 1.74 11.57 6.07
CA ARG A 74 0.28 11.41 6.22
C ARG A 74 -0.50 11.76 4.94
N LYS A 75 -0.05 12.75 4.15
CA LYS A 75 -0.71 13.12 2.91
C LYS A 75 -0.55 12.01 1.86
N VAL A 76 0.64 11.42 1.79
CA VAL A 76 0.94 10.28 0.91
C VAL A 76 0.02 9.10 1.24
N THR A 77 -0.06 8.68 2.50
CA THR A 77 -0.89 7.53 2.92
C THR A 77 -2.38 7.79 2.64
N ARG A 78 -2.88 9.00 2.90
CA ARG A 78 -4.28 9.36 2.59
C ARG A 78 -4.57 9.34 1.09
N CYS A 79 -3.63 9.81 0.27
CA CYS A 79 -3.78 9.75 -1.18
C CYS A 79 -3.78 8.30 -1.68
N ALA A 80 -2.88 7.45 -1.19
CA ALA A 80 -2.80 6.04 -1.57
C ALA A 80 -4.03 5.22 -1.14
N ALA A 81 -4.62 5.54 0.02
CA ALA A 81 -5.86 4.92 0.49
C ALA A 81 -7.02 5.18 -0.48
N SER A 82 -7.12 6.40 -1.01
CA SER A 82 -8.18 6.76 -1.96
C SER A 82 -8.15 5.95 -3.27
N VAL A 83 -6.97 5.52 -3.70
CA VAL A 83 -6.78 4.76 -4.96
C VAL A 83 -7.01 3.26 -4.74
N SER A 84 -6.62 2.74 -3.57
CA SER A 84 -6.69 1.30 -3.26
C SER A 84 -8.10 0.83 -2.88
N VAL A 85 -8.99 1.74 -2.45
CA VAL A 85 -10.32 1.42 -1.90
C VAL A 85 -11.44 1.38 -2.96
N TYR A 86 -11.15 1.66 -4.22
CA TYR A 86 -12.16 1.58 -5.30
C TYR A 86 -11.76 0.56 -6.37
N PRO A 87 -12.06 -0.74 -6.16
CA PRO A 87 -12.95 -1.38 -7.11
C PRO A 87 -13.90 -2.42 -6.47
N PHE A 88 -14.36 -2.21 -5.25
CA PHE A 88 -15.62 -2.83 -4.83
C PHE A 88 -16.70 -1.76 -4.80
N PRO A 89 -17.43 -1.53 -5.91
CA PRO A 89 -18.73 -0.90 -5.77
C PRO A 89 -19.48 -1.71 -4.73
N SER A 90 -20.09 -1.03 -3.76
CA SER A 90 -20.90 -1.61 -2.68
C SER A 90 -22.09 -2.46 -3.14
N HIS A 91 -22.17 -2.80 -4.43
CA HIS A 91 -23.04 -3.81 -5.01
C HIS A 91 -22.48 -5.24 -4.92
N PHE A 92 -21.19 -5.47 -4.63
CA PHE A 92 -20.64 -6.83 -4.57
C PHE A 92 -20.66 -7.48 -3.17
N VAL A 93 -21.06 -6.76 -2.12
CA VAL A 93 -21.22 -7.33 -0.76
C VAL A 93 -22.55 -8.10 -0.61
N TRP A 94 -23.43 -8.05 -1.61
CA TRP A 94 -24.68 -8.82 -1.61
C TRP A 94 -24.62 -10.18 -2.33
N LEU A 95 -23.52 -10.52 -3.03
CA LEU A 95 -23.39 -11.80 -3.74
C LEU A 95 -22.55 -12.85 -2.99
N SER A 96 -22.30 -12.63 -1.70
CA SER A 96 -21.56 -13.57 -0.84
C SER A 96 -22.24 -13.76 0.51
N SER A 97 -23.56 -14.01 0.49
CA SER A 97 -24.17 -14.80 1.56
C SER A 97 -23.73 -16.27 1.43
N PRO A 98 -23.42 -16.95 2.56
CA PRO A 98 -22.57 -18.12 2.60
C PRO A 98 -23.40 -19.41 2.50
N ALA A 99 -23.33 -20.10 1.38
CA ALA A 99 -23.83 -21.47 1.30
C ALA A 99 -23.05 -22.27 0.25
N HIS A 100 -22.09 -23.05 0.76
CA HIS A 100 -21.48 -24.23 0.14
C HIS A 100 -20.50 -24.02 -1.02
N GLY A 101 -19.29 -24.56 -0.83
CA GLY A 101 -18.47 -25.09 -1.93
C GLY A 101 -17.18 -24.33 -2.18
N ALA A 102 -16.05 -24.99 -1.93
CA ALA A 102 -14.74 -24.58 -2.40
C ALA A 102 -14.79 -24.28 -3.91
N MET A 103 -14.43 -23.07 -4.31
CA MET A 103 -14.30 -22.72 -5.72
C MET A 103 -13.00 -23.33 -6.26
N PRO A 104 -13.06 -24.07 -7.38
CA PRO A 104 -11.86 -24.55 -8.05
C PRO A 104 -11.14 -23.38 -8.73
N ILE A 105 -9.82 -23.42 -8.68
CA ILE A 105 -8.92 -22.52 -9.40
C ILE A 105 -9.17 -22.75 -10.91
N PRO A 106 -9.51 -21.72 -11.71
CA PRO A 106 -9.66 -21.90 -13.15
C PRO A 106 -8.29 -22.09 -13.82
N ASP A 107 -8.18 -23.16 -14.60
CA ASP A 107 -7.06 -23.48 -15.49
C ASP A 107 -6.73 -22.30 -16.42
N ILE A 108 -5.54 -21.76 -16.24
CA ILE A 108 -4.91 -20.74 -17.10
C ILE A 108 -4.31 -21.40 -18.35
N THR A 109 -5.12 -22.08 -19.16
CA THR A 109 -4.69 -22.54 -20.50
C THR A 109 -5.85 -22.54 -21.50
N ALA A 110 -6.31 -21.36 -21.93
CA ALA A 110 -6.78 -21.08 -23.29
C ALA A 110 -7.35 -19.66 -23.36
N ASN A 111 -6.84 -18.85 -24.29
CA ASN A 111 -7.28 -17.49 -24.64
C ASN A 111 -6.80 -16.37 -23.71
N GLY A 112 -5.53 -16.01 -23.85
CA GLY A 112 -4.96 -14.84 -23.17
C GLY A 112 -5.61 -13.51 -23.62
N PRO A 113 -5.74 -12.52 -22.72
CA PRO A 113 -6.11 -11.18 -23.11
C PRO A 113 -4.98 -10.53 -23.91
N LYS A 114 -5.29 -10.05 -25.12
CA LYS A 114 -4.37 -9.22 -25.91
C LYS A 114 -3.92 -8.02 -25.05
N SER A 115 -2.63 -7.98 -24.76
CA SER A 115 -1.98 -6.84 -24.09
C SER A 115 -2.20 -5.56 -24.90
N PRO A 116 -2.62 -4.45 -24.27
CA PRO A 116 -2.71 -3.14 -24.93
C PRO A 116 -1.34 -2.45 -25.14
N TYR A 117 -0.21 -3.09 -24.82
CA TYR A 117 1.14 -2.55 -25.03
C TYR A 117 1.87 -3.16 -26.23
N ALA A 118 1.15 -3.41 -27.34
CA ALA A 118 1.69 -4.05 -28.54
C ALA A 118 2.02 -3.10 -29.71
N ASN A 119 2.23 -1.80 -29.45
CA ASN A 119 2.76 -0.88 -30.45
C ASN A 119 3.80 0.06 -29.81
N ALA A 120 5.02 -0.46 -29.68
CA ALA A 120 6.28 0.29 -29.59
C ALA A 120 7.33 -0.53 -30.35
#